data_AF-K1TGE6-F1
#
_entry.id   AF-K1TGE6-F1
#
_cell.length_a   1.000
_cell.length_b   1.000
_cell.length_c   1.000
_cell.angle_alpha   90.00
_cell.angle_beta   90.00
_cell.angle_gamma   90.00
#
_symmetry.space_group_name_H-M   'P 1'
#
loop_
_entity.id
_entity.type
_entity.pdbx_description
1 polymer ?
#
loop_
_entity_poly.entity_id
_entity_poly.type
_entity_poly.pdbx_seq_one_letter_code
_entity_poly.pdbx_strand_id
1 'polypeptide(L)'
;MAVVNVDLSEYDAIRKRNSELEEQVKELKKLNESLKIGSKVILRKETTLIFNKPRTLWDDDEDDEPQRKTIESYESYINFEDVRLKVEQAMQDEVNRSIHDRNMEKQAYGDKKNKLDNEYNGKKADLKKVYEKKTKDLEEEYKKKTKDLEEDNSRKEIELRNKYCAMVANFESDKLRILNLLPNIRKLADELNDDLNKRFFKPKHAIELANSIIGLTLKKQ
;
A
#
# COMPACT_ATOMS: atom_id res chain seq x y z
N MET A 1 31.41 90.89 29.59
CA MET A 1 30.18 90.14 29.29
C MET A 1 29.73 90.53 27.89
N ALA A 2 29.76 89.60 26.94
CA ALA A 2 29.20 89.83 25.60
C ALA A 2 27.72 89.45 25.65
N VAL A 3 26.84 90.42 25.38
CA VAL A 3 25.41 90.16 25.21
C VAL A 3 25.21 89.73 23.77
N VAL A 4 24.83 88.46 23.57
CA VAL A 4 24.50 87.91 22.26
C VAL A 4 22.99 88.07 22.05
N ASN A 5 22.60 88.96 21.14
CA ASN A 5 21.22 89.05 20.70
C ASN A 5 20.98 87.94 19.68
N VAL A 6 20.11 86.99 20.02
CA VAL A 6 19.68 85.93 19.11
C VAL A 6 18.40 86.38 18.43
N ASP A 7 18.41 86.52 17.11
CA ASP A 7 17.22 86.86 16.32
C ASP A 7 16.26 85.65 16.28
N LEU A 8 15.29 85.66 17.19
CA LEU A 8 14.23 84.64 17.28
C LEU A 8 13.05 84.92 16.32
N SER A 9 13.10 86.02 15.57
CA SER A 9 12.01 86.46 14.69
C SER A 9 11.70 85.46 13.57
N GLU A 10 12.72 84.78 13.03
CA GLU A 10 12.53 83.73 12.02
C GLU A 10 11.85 82.49 12.59
N TYR A 11 12.21 82.11 13.82
CA TYR A 11 11.60 80.98 14.51
C TYR A 11 10.12 81.26 14.84
N ASP A 12 9.81 82.47 15.31
CA ASP A 12 8.44 82.89 15.57
C ASP A 12 7.60 82.99 14.28
N ALA A 13 8.21 83.44 13.18
CA ALA A 13 7.56 83.45 11.87
C ALA A 13 7.23 82.03 11.36
N ILE A 14 8.17 81.08 11.52
CA ILE A 14 7.95 79.67 11.16
C ILE A 14 6.87 79.05 12.04
N ARG A 15 6.90 79.32 13.34
CA ARG A 15 5.89 78.81 14.28
C ARG A 15 4.49 79.29 13.93
N LYS A 16 4.35 80.58 13.63
CA LYS A 16 3.09 81.18 13.21
C LYS A 16 2.59 80.55 11.90
N ARG A 17 3.46 80.39 10.91
CA ARG A 17 3.13 79.75 9.64
C ARG A 17 2.71 78.28 9.81
N ASN A 18 3.35 77.53 10.70
CA ASN A 18 2.96 76.15 10.99
C ASN A 18 1.58 76.09 11.66
N SER A 19 1.29 77.00 12.58
CA SER A 19 -0.04 77.11 13.20
C SER A 19 -1.13 77.41 12.15
N GLU A 20 -0.86 78.34 11.23
CA GLU A 20 -1.79 78.66 10.12
C GLU A 20 -1.99 77.45 9.17
N LEU A 21 -0.94 76.69 8.88
CA LEU A 21 -1.03 75.47 8.06
C LEU A 21 -1.83 74.36 8.75
N GLU A 22 -1.68 74.17 10.06
CA GLU A 22 -2.45 73.19 10.82
C GLU A 22 -3.95 73.53 10.84
N GLU A 23 -4.29 74.81 10.97
CA GLU A 23 -5.67 75.30 10.87
C GLU A 23 -6.24 75.04 9.46
N GLN A 24 -5.50 75.37 8.40
CA GLN A 24 -5.90 75.08 7.03
C GLN A 24 -6.15 73.59 6.79
N VAL A 25 -5.29 72.71 7.30
CA VAL A 25 -5.48 71.25 7.18
C VAL A 25 -6.75 70.81 7.92
N LYS A 26 -7.05 71.40 9.08
CA LYS A 26 -8.26 71.09 9.84
C LYS A 26 -9.52 71.55 9.12
N GLU A 27 -9.50 72.72 8.49
CA GLU A 27 -10.59 73.22 7.66
C GLU A 27 -10.80 72.37 6.42
N LEU A 28 -9.73 72.00 5.72
CA LEU A 28 -9.79 71.09 4.57
C LEU A 28 -10.37 69.73 4.94
N LYS A 29 -10.04 69.19 6.11
CA LYS A 29 -10.64 67.95 6.63
C LYS A 29 -12.14 68.09 6.85
N LYS A 30 -12.58 69.17 7.51
CA LYS A 30 -14.02 69.45 7.72
C LYS A 30 -14.77 69.64 6.41
N LEU A 31 -14.17 70.33 5.44
CA LEU A 31 -14.77 70.54 4.12
C LEU A 31 -14.88 69.21 3.37
N ASN A 32 -13.88 68.34 3.46
CA ASN A 32 -13.91 67.01 2.86
C ASN A 32 -14.96 66.10 3.53
N GLU A 33 -15.07 66.11 4.86
CA GLU A 33 -16.15 65.41 5.59
C GLU A 33 -17.54 65.93 5.19
N SER A 34 -17.70 67.25 5.09
CA SER A 34 -18.95 67.88 4.64
C SER A 34 -19.28 67.50 3.19
N LEU A 35 -18.28 67.47 2.31
CA LEU A 35 -18.45 67.06 0.91
C LEU A 35 -18.82 65.58 0.80
N LYS A 36 -18.25 64.71 1.65
CA LYS A 36 -18.63 63.29 1.72
C LYS A 36 -20.09 63.09 2.15
N ILE A 37 -20.55 63.85 3.13
CA ILE A 37 -21.94 63.81 3.60
C ILE A 37 -22.90 64.41 2.55
N GLY A 38 -22.46 65.46 1.85
CA GLY A 38 -23.26 66.15 0.83
C GLY A 38 -23.31 65.43 -0.53
N SER A 39 -22.35 64.53 -0.80
CA SER A 39 -22.31 63.76 -2.04
C SER A 39 -23.43 62.72 -2.04
N LYS A 40 -24.34 62.81 -3.03
CA LYS A 40 -25.46 61.88 -3.21
C LYS A 40 -25.38 61.18 -4.56
N VAL A 41 -25.62 59.87 -4.57
CA VAL A 41 -25.80 59.08 -5.80
C VAL A 41 -27.22 59.28 -6.29
N ILE A 42 -27.38 59.58 -7.57
CA ILE A 42 -28.68 59.56 -8.23
C ILE A 42 -28.86 58.19 -8.87
N LEU A 43 -29.77 57.39 -8.32
CA LEU A 43 -30.22 56.16 -8.98
C LEU A 43 -31.48 56.50 -9.78
N ARG A 44 -31.32 56.60 -11.10
CA ARG A 44 -32.43 56.80 -12.03
C ARG A 44 -32.89 55.44 -12.56
N LYS A 45 -34.13 55.07 -12.24
CA LYS A 45 -34.80 53.90 -12.80
C LYS A 45 -35.85 54.38 -13.77
N GLU A 46 -35.69 54.03 -15.05
CA GLU A 46 -36.63 54.39 -16.11
C GLU A 46 -37.36 53.16 -16.61
N THR A 47 -38.69 53.23 -16.62
CA THR A 47 -39.52 52.22 -17.28
C THR A 47 -39.92 52.78 -18.65
N THR A 48 -39.43 52.15 -19.70
CA THR A 48 -39.72 52.53 -21.10
C THR A 48 -40.65 51.50 -21.73
N LEU A 49 -41.72 51.96 -22.38
CA LEU A 49 -42.51 51.14 -23.27
C LEU A 49 -42.07 51.39 -24.72
N ILE A 50 -41.98 50.30 -25.46
CA ILE A 50 -41.57 50.26 -26.85
C ILE A 50 -42.83 49.93 -27.65
N PHE A 51 -43.24 50.84 -28.54
CA PHE A 51 -44.38 50.62 -29.42
C PHE A 51 -43.98 50.79 -30.88
N ASN A 52 -44.46 49.88 -31.72
CA ASN A 52 -44.27 49.96 -33.15
C ASN A 52 -45.35 50.88 -33.73
N LYS A 53 -44.94 51.81 -34.60
CA LYS A 53 -45.85 52.74 -35.26
C LYS A 53 -46.81 51.94 -36.15
N PRO A 54 -48.14 52.17 -36.10
CA PRO A 54 -49.03 51.53 -37.05
C PRO A 54 -48.74 52.08 -38.45
N ARG A 55 -48.44 51.18 -39.39
CA ARG A 55 -48.08 51.50 -40.78
C ARG A 55 -49.26 52.21 -41.46
N THR A 56 -49.10 53.49 -41.77
CA THR A 56 -50.07 54.25 -42.57
C THR A 56 -49.87 53.89 -44.05
N LEU A 57 -50.97 53.76 -44.80
CA LEU A 57 -50.99 53.24 -46.18
C LEU A 57 -50.29 54.15 -47.20
N TRP A 58 -49.72 55.29 -46.79
CA TRP A 58 -49.28 56.37 -47.68
C TRP A 58 -47.98 57.07 -47.27
N ASP A 59 -47.11 56.43 -46.49
CA ASP A 59 -45.78 56.98 -46.19
C ASP A 59 -44.69 55.97 -46.61
N ASP A 60 -43.91 56.37 -47.62
CA ASP A 60 -42.75 55.66 -48.15
C ASP A 60 -41.53 55.82 -47.21
N ASP A 61 -40.88 54.69 -46.94
CA ASP A 61 -39.45 54.49 -46.60
C ASP A 61 -38.77 55.47 -45.62
N GLU A 62 -39.27 55.60 -44.39
CA GLU A 62 -38.44 55.99 -43.25
C GLU A 62 -38.33 54.82 -42.25
N ASP A 63 -37.09 54.53 -41.83
CA ASP A 63 -36.70 53.45 -40.93
C ASP A 63 -37.73 53.20 -39.81
N ASP A 64 -38.18 51.94 -39.68
CA ASP A 64 -39.08 51.43 -38.62
C ASP A 64 -38.37 51.46 -37.25
N GLU A 65 -37.92 52.63 -36.79
CA GLU A 65 -37.40 52.79 -35.44
C GLU A 65 -38.57 52.81 -34.45
N PRO A 66 -38.61 51.86 -33.49
CA PRO A 66 -39.70 51.78 -32.54
C PRO A 66 -39.72 53.02 -31.65
N GLN A 67 -40.89 53.63 -31.50
CA GLN A 67 -41.03 54.81 -30.66
C GLN A 67 -40.92 54.40 -29.19
N ARG A 68 -39.91 54.99 -28.52
CA ARG A 68 -39.71 54.81 -27.07
C ARG A 68 -40.51 55.88 -26.35
N LYS A 69 -41.44 55.47 -25.50
CA LYS A 69 -42.14 56.37 -24.57
C LYS A 69 -41.76 56.00 -23.14
N THR A 70 -41.08 56.91 -22.46
CA THR A 70 -40.83 56.81 -21.02
C THR A 70 -42.12 57.14 -20.28
N ILE A 71 -42.57 56.25 -19.40
CA ILE A 71 -43.87 56.38 -18.72
C ILE A 71 -43.68 56.81 -17.28
N GLU A 72 -42.70 56.21 -16.62
CA GLU A 72 -42.36 56.52 -15.24
C GLU A 72 -40.84 56.54 -15.10
N SER A 73 -40.33 57.68 -14.65
CA SER A 73 -38.95 57.86 -14.23
C SER A 73 -38.95 58.09 -12.72
N TYR A 74 -38.28 57.21 -11.97
CA TYR A 74 -38.08 57.40 -10.54
C TYR A 74 -36.61 57.66 -10.28
N GLU A 75 -36.32 58.77 -9.61
CA GLU A 75 -34.98 59.13 -9.14
C GLU A 75 -34.97 59.00 -7.63
N SER A 76 -34.12 58.11 -7.11
CA SER A 76 -33.88 58.00 -5.67
C SER A 76 -32.47 58.48 -5.36
N TYR A 77 -32.37 59.35 -4.34
CA TYR A 77 -31.09 59.86 -3.85
C TYR A 77 -30.65 59.06 -2.63
N ILE A 78 -29.49 58.39 -2.75
CA ILE A 78 -28.89 57.62 -1.65
C ILE A 78 -27.51 58.21 -1.37
N ASN A 79 -27.09 58.27 -0.10
CA ASN A 79 -25.75 58.73 0.24
C ASN A 79 -24.72 57.75 -0.35
N PHE A 80 -23.65 58.27 -0.97
CA PHE A 80 -22.57 57.43 -1.53
C PHE A 80 -21.98 56.50 -0.47
N GLU A 81 -21.90 56.97 0.76
CA GLU A 81 -21.32 56.25 1.88
C GLU A 81 -22.11 54.98 2.24
N ASP A 82 -23.46 55.02 2.17
CA ASP A 82 -24.31 53.87 2.45
C ASP A 82 -24.20 52.80 1.36
N VAL A 83 -24.05 53.23 0.09
CA VAL A 83 -23.82 52.31 -1.04
C VAL A 83 -22.45 51.68 -0.92
N ARG A 84 -21.41 52.47 -0.61
CA ARG A 84 -20.05 51.98 -0.38
C ARG A 84 -20.02 50.92 0.72
N LEU A 85 -20.63 51.21 1.86
CA LEU A 85 -20.69 50.30 2.99
C LEU A 85 -21.41 48.99 2.66
N LYS A 86 -22.55 49.05 1.96
CA LYS A 86 -23.28 47.84 1.53
C LYS A 86 -22.48 46.98 0.56
N VAL A 87 -21.76 47.61 -0.38
CA VAL A 87 -20.89 46.89 -1.32
C VAL A 87 -19.72 46.25 -0.58
N GLU A 88 -19.07 46.97 0.32
CA GLU A 88 -17.96 46.44 1.13
C GLU A 88 -18.42 45.25 2.00
N GLN A 89 -19.59 45.35 2.62
CA GLN A 89 -20.17 44.25 3.40
C GLN A 89 -20.50 43.05 2.51
N ALA A 90 -21.13 43.25 1.35
CA ALA A 90 -21.43 42.17 0.41
C ALA A 90 -20.16 41.49 -0.11
N MET A 91 -19.09 42.26 -0.36
CA MET A 91 -17.79 41.71 -0.74
C MET A 91 -17.18 40.89 0.40
N GLN A 92 -17.25 41.38 1.64
CA GLN A 92 -16.73 40.65 2.79
C GLN A 92 -17.49 39.35 3.03
N ASP A 93 -18.82 39.37 2.88
CA ASP A 93 -19.66 38.17 2.99
C ASP A 93 -19.34 37.14 1.91
N GLU A 94 -19.13 37.57 0.66
CA GLU A 94 -18.73 36.68 -0.44
C GLU A 94 -17.34 36.08 -0.22
N VAL A 95 -16.36 36.88 0.25
CA VAL A 95 -15.04 36.37 0.62
C VAL A 95 -15.13 35.35 1.74
N ASN A 96 -15.92 35.63 2.78
CA ASN A 96 -16.12 34.71 3.90
C ASN A 96 -16.77 33.40 3.45
N ARG A 97 -17.77 33.49 2.56
CA ARG A 97 -18.43 32.32 1.95
C ARG A 97 -17.44 31.48 1.15
N SER A 98 -16.65 32.11 0.27
CA SER A 98 -15.63 31.44 -0.52
C SER A 98 -14.59 30.73 0.35
N ILE A 99 -14.13 31.37 1.43
CA ILE A 99 -13.20 30.77 2.39
C ILE A 99 -13.84 29.56 3.06
N HIS A 100 -15.11 29.66 3.47
CA HIS A 100 -15.84 28.57 4.10
C HIS A 100 -15.98 27.37 3.16
N ASP A 101 -16.45 27.59 1.92
CA ASP A 101 -16.63 26.54 0.92
C ASP A 101 -15.31 25.83 0.62
N ARG A 102 -14.22 26.60 0.42
CA ARG A 102 -12.88 26.05 0.23
C ARG A 102 -12.42 25.21 1.42
N ASN A 103 -12.69 25.65 2.66
CA ASN A 103 -12.30 24.92 3.86
C ASN A 103 -13.10 23.62 4.00
N MET A 104 -14.40 23.64 3.72
CA MET A 104 -15.27 22.46 3.70
C MET A 104 -14.80 21.45 2.65
N GLU A 105 -14.46 21.91 1.45
CA GLU A 105 -13.93 21.07 0.39
C GLU A 105 -12.58 20.45 0.78
N LYS A 106 -11.67 21.26 1.34
CA LYS A 106 -10.38 20.78 1.86
C LYS A 106 -10.55 19.70 2.92
N GLN A 107 -11.50 19.87 3.83
CA GLN A 107 -11.83 18.86 4.84
C GLN A 107 -12.37 17.58 4.20
N ALA A 108 -13.32 17.70 3.27
CA ALA A 108 -13.88 16.55 2.56
C ALA A 108 -12.82 15.76 1.79
N TYR A 109 -11.85 16.45 1.17
CA TYR A 109 -10.69 15.79 0.54
C TYR A 109 -9.81 15.07 1.57
N GLY A 110 -9.53 15.71 2.71
CA GLY A 110 -8.79 15.09 3.80
C GLY A 110 -9.45 13.82 4.31
N ASP A 111 -10.78 13.86 4.52
CA ASP A 111 -11.56 12.72 4.99
C ASP A 111 -11.59 11.58 3.96
N LYS A 112 -11.78 11.90 2.68
CA LYS A 112 -11.72 10.90 1.60
C LYS A 112 -10.34 10.25 1.51
N LYS A 113 -9.28 11.03 1.61
CA LYS A 113 -7.90 10.53 1.62
C LYS A 113 -7.67 9.58 2.80
N ASN A 114 -8.03 10.00 4.01
CA ASN A 114 -7.88 9.18 5.21
C ASN A 114 -8.68 7.87 5.12
N LYS A 115 -9.90 7.90 4.58
CA LYS A 115 -10.70 6.68 4.34
C LYS A 115 -9.97 5.73 3.39
N LEU A 116 -9.45 6.24 2.28
CA LEU A 116 -8.73 5.44 1.30
C LEU A 116 -7.45 4.85 1.88
N ASP A 117 -6.67 5.64 2.62
CA ASP A 117 -5.44 5.18 3.28
C ASP A 117 -5.75 4.08 4.31
N ASN A 118 -6.82 4.22 5.09
CA ASN A 118 -7.25 3.21 6.04
C ASN A 118 -7.70 1.92 5.36
N GLU A 119 -8.46 2.01 4.27
CA GLU A 119 -8.90 0.85 3.50
C GLU A 119 -7.70 0.11 2.86
N TYR A 120 -6.78 0.87 2.27
CA TYR A 120 -5.55 0.32 1.69
C TYR A 120 -4.71 -0.39 2.76
N ASN A 121 -4.49 0.25 3.91
CA ASN A 121 -3.73 -0.33 5.01
C ASN A 121 -4.42 -1.58 5.60
N GLY A 122 -5.75 -1.57 5.70
CA GLY A 122 -6.54 -2.73 6.10
C GLY A 122 -6.34 -3.91 5.14
N LYS A 123 -6.56 -3.69 3.84
CA LYS A 123 -6.34 -4.69 2.79
C LYS A 123 -4.92 -5.23 2.79
N LYS A 124 -3.91 -4.36 2.96
CA LYS A 124 -2.50 -4.75 3.05
C LYS A 124 -2.22 -5.63 4.26
N ALA A 125 -2.80 -5.31 5.42
CA ALA A 125 -2.64 -6.09 6.64
C ALA A 125 -3.32 -7.46 6.53
N ASP A 126 -4.52 -7.52 5.97
CA ASP A 126 -5.25 -8.77 5.76
C ASP A 126 -4.52 -9.68 4.77
N LEU A 127 -4.03 -9.11 3.66
CA LEU A 127 -3.25 -9.85 2.69
C LEU A 127 -1.97 -10.43 3.32
N LYS A 128 -1.28 -9.65 4.16
CA LYS A 128 -0.10 -10.12 4.90
C LYS A 128 -0.44 -11.32 5.79
N LYS A 129 -1.53 -11.26 6.55
CA LYS A 129 -1.98 -12.38 7.40
C LYS A 129 -2.29 -13.64 6.59
N VAL A 130 -2.95 -13.50 5.44
CA VAL A 130 -3.28 -14.63 4.55
C VAL A 130 -2.00 -15.30 4.05
N TYR A 131 -1.01 -14.52 3.60
CA TYR A 131 0.26 -15.07 3.15
C TYR A 131 1.03 -15.74 4.29
N GLU A 132 1.13 -15.10 5.46
CA GLU A 132 1.79 -15.68 6.63
C GLU A 132 1.17 -17.01 7.09
N LYS A 133 -0.17 -17.11 7.03
CA LYS A 133 -0.86 -18.36 7.31
C LYS A 133 -0.50 -19.43 6.28
N LYS A 134 -0.61 -19.09 4.99
CA LYS A 134 -0.31 -20.03 3.90
C LYS A 134 1.13 -20.53 3.93
N THR A 135 2.09 -19.67 4.28
CA THR A 135 3.49 -20.09 4.43
C THR A 135 3.67 -21.06 5.59
N LYS A 136 3.03 -20.82 6.73
CA LYS A 136 3.08 -21.73 7.89
C LYS A 136 2.44 -23.08 7.58
N ASP A 137 1.25 -23.06 6.98
CA ASP A 137 0.54 -24.28 6.58
C ASP A 137 1.41 -25.13 5.64
N LEU A 138 2.07 -24.50 4.67
CA LEU A 138 2.99 -25.16 3.74
C LEU A 138 4.23 -25.72 4.45
N GLU A 139 4.85 -24.95 5.35
CA GLU A 139 6.00 -25.42 6.14
C GLU A 139 5.66 -26.63 7.02
N GLU A 140 4.48 -26.64 7.63
CA GLU A 140 3.99 -27.76 8.45
C GLU A 140 3.73 -28.99 7.58
N GLU A 141 3.13 -28.83 6.41
CA GLU A 141 2.92 -29.92 5.45
C GLU A 141 4.23 -30.56 5.01
N TYR A 142 5.23 -29.74 4.65
CA TYR A 142 6.55 -30.23 4.27
C TYR A 142 7.23 -30.96 5.42
N LYS A 143 7.23 -30.39 6.63
CA LYS A 143 7.81 -31.02 7.83
C LYS A 143 7.18 -32.37 8.15
N LYS A 144 5.86 -32.47 8.00
CA LYS A 144 5.16 -33.74 8.21
C LYS A 144 5.58 -34.76 7.15
N LYS A 145 5.58 -34.37 5.88
CA LYS A 145 5.94 -35.26 4.77
C LYS A 145 7.39 -35.75 4.86
N THR A 146 8.32 -34.90 5.27
CA THR A 146 9.72 -35.32 5.48
C THR A 146 9.83 -36.32 6.62
N LYS A 147 9.14 -36.08 7.73
CA LYS A 147 9.13 -37.01 8.87
C LYS A 147 8.54 -38.37 8.49
N ASP A 148 7.40 -38.38 7.80
CA ASP A 148 6.75 -39.61 7.34
C ASP A 148 7.68 -40.42 6.41
N LEU A 149 8.43 -39.73 5.53
CA LEU A 149 9.40 -40.36 4.63
C LEU A 149 10.60 -40.93 5.40
N GLU A 150 11.13 -40.20 6.38
CA GLU A 150 12.24 -40.66 7.23
C GLU A 150 11.85 -41.90 8.02
N GLU A 151 10.65 -41.91 8.61
CA GLU A 151 10.12 -43.07 9.34
C GLU A 151 9.94 -44.29 8.43
N ASP A 152 9.37 -44.12 7.23
CA ASP A 152 9.19 -45.20 6.26
C ASP A 152 10.54 -45.78 5.80
N ASN A 153 11.51 -44.91 5.48
CA ASN A 153 12.86 -45.34 5.10
C ASN A 153 13.56 -46.08 6.25
N SER A 154 13.46 -45.58 7.48
CA SER A 154 14.06 -46.22 8.65
C SER A 154 13.46 -47.62 8.88
N ARG A 155 12.15 -47.78 8.74
CA ARG A 155 11.49 -49.10 8.82
C ARG A 155 12.02 -50.06 7.76
N LYS A 156 12.10 -49.61 6.51
CA LYS A 156 12.64 -50.41 5.39
C LYS A 156 14.08 -50.83 5.61
N GLU A 157 14.92 -49.93 6.16
CA GLU A 157 16.30 -50.24 6.50
C GLU A 157 16.39 -51.33 7.59
N ILE A 158 15.61 -51.20 8.66
CA ILE A 158 15.54 -52.20 9.73
C ILE A 158 15.08 -53.56 9.19
N GLU A 159 14.02 -53.58 8.37
CA GLU A 159 13.53 -54.81 7.74
C GLU A 159 14.60 -55.48 6.87
N LEU A 160 15.31 -54.70 6.05
CA LEU A 160 16.36 -55.23 5.18
C LEU A 160 17.52 -55.79 6.00
N ARG A 161 17.93 -55.07 7.05
CA ARG A 161 18.98 -55.51 7.98
C ARG A 161 18.59 -56.81 8.67
N ASN A 162 17.35 -56.93 9.14
CA ASN A 162 16.84 -58.14 9.77
C ASN A 162 16.82 -59.33 8.80
N LYS A 163 16.38 -59.12 7.56
CA LYS A 163 16.41 -60.15 6.50
C LYS A 163 17.83 -60.63 6.24
N TYR A 164 18.78 -59.71 6.11
CA TYR A 164 20.18 -60.05 5.88
C TYR A 164 20.79 -60.80 7.08
N CYS A 165 20.55 -60.34 8.30
CA CYS A 165 21.00 -61.04 9.52
C CYS A 165 20.44 -62.46 9.60
N ALA A 166 19.15 -62.66 9.30
CA ALA A 166 18.54 -64.00 9.29
C ALA A 166 19.15 -64.90 8.21
N MET A 167 19.41 -64.36 7.01
CA MET A 167 20.04 -65.10 5.92
C MET A 167 21.46 -65.56 6.28
N VAL A 168 22.26 -64.67 6.87
CA VAL A 168 23.62 -64.99 7.33
C VAL A 168 23.58 -66.04 8.43
N ALA A 169 22.72 -65.88 9.44
CA ALA A 169 22.59 -66.85 10.52
C ALA A 169 22.19 -68.25 10.01
N ASN A 170 21.27 -68.33 9.06
CA ASN A 170 20.88 -69.59 8.43
C ASN A 170 22.05 -70.22 7.68
N PHE A 171 22.79 -69.44 6.89
CA PHE A 171 23.97 -69.91 6.17
C PHE A 171 25.06 -70.43 7.12
N GLU A 172 25.34 -69.71 8.20
CA GLU A 172 26.30 -70.14 9.23
C GLU A 172 25.85 -71.43 9.93
N SER A 173 24.55 -71.55 10.24
CA SER A 173 23.96 -72.75 10.82
C SER A 173 24.10 -73.96 9.90
N ASP A 174 23.75 -73.82 8.62
CA ASP A 174 23.89 -74.88 7.62
C ASP A 174 25.36 -75.27 7.42
N LYS A 175 26.26 -74.29 7.35
CA LYS A 175 27.71 -74.52 7.28
C LYS A 175 28.19 -75.33 8.47
N LEU A 176 27.81 -74.97 9.69
CA LEU A 176 28.15 -75.71 10.91
C LEU A 176 27.57 -77.12 10.90
N ARG A 177 26.32 -77.30 10.47
CA ARG A 177 25.69 -78.61 10.34
C ARG A 177 26.48 -79.52 9.40
N ILE A 178 26.88 -79.00 8.24
CA ILE A 178 27.69 -79.75 7.26
C ILE A 178 29.05 -80.10 7.88
N LEU A 179 29.73 -79.12 8.49
CA LEU A 179 31.03 -79.35 9.15
C LEU A 179 30.96 -80.45 10.22
N ASN A 180 29.88 -80.48 11.01
CA ASN A 180 29.66 -81.51 12.03
C ASN A 180 29.42 -82.91 11.46
N LEU A 181 28.95 -83.03 10.22
CA LEU A 181 28.74 -84.32 9.54
C LEU A 181 30.01 -84.88 8.88
N LEU A 182 30.98 -84.01 8.53
CA LEU A 182 32.21 -84.42 7.84
C LEU A 182 32.99 -85.54 8.55
N PRO A 183 33.17 -85.54 9.90
CA PRO A 183 33.88 -86.63 10.58
C PRO A 183 33.19 -87.99 10.43
N ASN A 184 31.86 -88.02 10.47
CA ASN A 184 31.09 -89.27 10.32
C ASN A 184 31.14 -89.78 8.88
N ILE A 185 31.00 -88.88 7.90
CA ILE A 185 31.15 -89.21 6.47
C ILE A 185 32.54 -89.80 6.22
N ARG A 186 33.58 -89.21 6.81
CA ARG A 186 34.95 -89.70 6.70
C ARG A 186 35.09 -91.11 7.27
N LYS A 187 34.61 -91.35 8.50
CA LYS A 187 34.66 -92.69 9.12
C LYS A 187 33.99 -93.74 8.23
N LEU A 188 32.80 -93.45 7.72
CA LEU A 188 32.08 -94.36 6.82
C LEU A 188 32.84 -94.61 5.51
N ALA A 189 33.53 -93.58 4.97
CA ALA A 189 34.35 -93.73 3.78
C ALA A 189 35.62 -94.56 4.04
N ASP A 190 36.28 -94.38 5.19
CA ASP A 190 37.44 -95.18 5.63
C ASP A 190 37.02 -96.66 5.80
N GLU A 191 35.91 -96.92 6.49
CA GLU A 191 35.33 -98.26 6.69
C GLU A 191 34.98 -98.94 5.34
N LEU A 192 34.31 -98.21 4.44
CA LEU A 192 33.97 -98.71 3.11
C LEU A 192 35.23 -99.02 2.29
N ASN A 193 36.24 -98.17 2.34
CA ASN A 193 37.50 -98.38 1.62
C ASN A 193 38.23 -99.64 2.11
N ASP A 194 38.30 -99.83 3.43
CA ASP A 194 38.86 -101.03 4.04
C ASP A 194 38.11 -102.29 3.62
N ASP A 195 36.78 -102.26 3.64
CA ASP A 195 35.93 -103.38 3.24
C ASP A 195 36.10 -103.71 1.75
N LEU A 196 36.12 -102.71 0.87
CA LEU A 196 36.30 -102.91 -0.57
C LEU A 196 37.69 -103.48 -0.91
N ASN A 197 38.73 -103.11 -0.15
CA ASN A 197 40.09 -103.62 -0.35
C ASN A 197 40.29 -105.06 0.13
N LYS A 198 39.47 -105.53 1.08
CA LYS A 198 39.48 -106.90 1.61
C LYS A 198 38.68 -107.90 0.75
N ARG A 199 37.87 -107.44 -0.20
CA ARG A 199 37.05 -108.31 -1.07
C ARG A 199 37.90 -109.02 -2.13
N PHE A 200 37.42 -110.21 -2.55
CA PHE A 200 38.03 -111.02 -3.61
C PHE A 200 38.06 -110.31 -4.97
N PHE A 201 36.97 -109.62 -5.33
CA PHE A 201 36.93 -108.71 -6.48
C PHE A 201 37.08 -107.28 -6.00
N LYS A 202 38.05 -106.54 -6.54
CA LYS A 202 38.36 -105.15 -6.16
C LYS A 202 37.76 -104.16 -7.17
N PRO A 203 36.60 -103.54 -6.87
CA PRO A 203 35.98 -102.58 -7.76
C PRO A 203 36.74 -101.24 -7.73
N LYS A 204 37.66 -101.05 -8.69
CA LYS A 204 38.56 -99.88 -8.77
C LYS A 204 37.84 -98.54 -8.62
N HIS A 205 36.75 -98.31 -9.36
CA HIS A 205 35.99 -97.06 -9.32
C HIS A 205 35.37 -96.76 -7.95
N ALA A 206 34.90 -97.78 -7.23
CA ALA A 206 34.31 -97.58 -5.90
C ALA A 206 35.40 -97.25 -4.85
N ILE A 207 36.57 -97.86 -4.98
CA ILE A 207 37.75 -97.57 -4.15
C ILE A 207 38.27 -96.15 -4.43
N GLU A 208 38.35 -95.74 -5.70
CA GLU A 208 38.71 -94.37 -6.09
C GLU A 208 37.74 -93.33 -5.53
N LEU A 209 36.43 -93.63 -5.57
CA LEU A 209 35.40 -92.76 -5.02
C LEU A 209 35.51 -92.64 -3.49
N ALA A 210 35.74 -93.74 -2.77
CA ALA A 210 35.98 -93.71 -1.32
C ALA A 210 37.23 -92.88 -0.97
N ASN A 211 38.35 -93.09 -1.68
CA ASN A 211 39.58 -92.30 -1.51
C ASN A 211 39.39 -90.82 -1.85
N SER A 212 38.57 -90.48 -2.85
CA SER A 212 38.24 -89.10 -3.20
C SER A 212 37.47 -88.41 -2.07
N ILE A 213 36.47 -89.08 -1.48
CA ILE A 213 35.71 -88.58 -0.34
C ILE A 213 36.63 -88.38 0.88
N ILE A 214 37.50 -89.35 1.18
CA ILE A 214 38.51 -89.24 2.25
C ILE A 214 39.42 -88.03 1.99
N GLY A 215 39.92 -87.86 0.76
CA GLY A 215 40.76 -86.73 0.37
C GLY A 215 40.07 -85.36 0.47
N LEU A 216 38.78 -85.29 0.13
CA LEU A 216 37.97 -84.07 0.25
C LEU A 216 37.71 -83.69 1.71
N THR A 217 37.55 -84.67 2.60
CA THR A 217 37.41 -84.42 4.05
C THR A 217 38.75 -84.14 4.76
N LEU A 218 39.89 -84.40 4.11
CA LEU A 218 41.25 -84.13 4.59
C LEU A 218 41.78 -82.73 4.26
N LYS A 219 41.33 -82.11 3.16
CA LYS A 219 41.65 -80.71 2.84
C LYS A 219 40.95 -79.80 3.86
N LYS A 220 41.65 -79.55 4.98
CA LYS A 220 41.30 -78.62 6.07
C LYS A 220 40.77 -77.28 5.51
N GLN A 221 39.71 -76.71 6.07
CA GLN A 221 39.72 -75.87 7.30
C GLN A 221 40.81 -74.80 7.25
#